data_AF-A0AAD4NCK9-F1
#
_entry.id   AF-A0AAD4NCK9-F1
#
_cell.length_a   1.000
_cell.length_b   1.000
_cell.length_c   1.000
_cell.angle_alpha   90.00
_cell.angle_beta   90.00
_cell.angle_gamma   90.00
#
_symmetry.space_group_name_H-M   'P 1'
#
loop_
_entity.id
_entity.type
_entity.pdbx_description
1 polymer ?
#
loop_
_entity_poly.entity_id
_entity_poly.type
_entity_poly.pdbx_seq_one_letter_code
_entity_poly.pdbx_strand_id
1 'polypeptide(L)' 'MTGAVVTKIVMAEVVMAKVVMAEVVMAGAVMTGAMVAEVVVTGVVMTKVVVPDAVIADVEMYGVVMTGVVVTAD' A
#
# COMPACT_ATOMS: atom_id res chain seq x y z
N MET A 1 -13.52 3.85 6.80
CA MET A 1 -12.57 4.88 7.24
C MET A 1 -12.64 6.02 6.24
N THR A 2 -12.73 7.25 6.71
CA THR A 2 -12.66 8.47 5.88
C THR A 2 -11.27 8.55 5.23
N GLY A 3 -11.19 8.92 3.96
CA GLY A 3 -9.95 8.94 3.18
C GLY A 3 -8.74 9.57 3.89
N ALA A 4 -7.55 9.10 3.52
CA ALA A 4 -6.28 9.51 4.13
C ALA A 4 -5.30 9.98 3.06
N VAL A 5 -4.53 11.04 3.35
CA VAL A 5 -3.48 11.52 2.44
C VAL A 5 -2.14 11.46 3.17
N VAL A 6 -1.21 10.68 2.63
CA VAL A 6 0.13 10.51 3.20
C VAL A 6 1.17 10.87 2.14
N THR A 7 2.12 11.72 2.52
CA THR A 7 3.21 12.15 1.63
C THR A 7 4.57 11.94 2.29
N LYS A 8 5.55 11.47 1.50
CA LYS A 8 6.96 11.32 1.90
C LYS A 8 7.16 10.57 3.21
N ILE A 9 6.68 9.33 3.27
CA ILE A 9 6.80 8.48 4.45
C ILE A 9 7.78 7.34 4.21
N VAL A 10 8.49 6.93 5.25
CA VAL A 10 9.33 5.74 5.26
C VAL A 10 8.91 4.88 6.45
N MET A 11 8.60 3.62 6.19
CA MET A 11 8.26 2.62 7.20
C MET A 11 9.05 1.33 6.95
N ALA A 12 9.29 0.56 8.00
CA ALA A 12 9.96 -0.73 7.95
C ALA A 12 9.18 -1.77 8.77
N GLU A 13 9.21 -3.02 8.33
CA GLU A 13 8.61 -4.19 9.01
C GLU A 13 7.11 -4.00 9.34
N VAL A 14 6.36 -3.45 8.39
CA VAL A 14 4.93 -3.18 8.57
C VAL A 14 4.12 -4.45 8.33
N VAL A 15 3.19 -4.76 9.24
CA VAL A 15 2.22 -5.84 9.06
C VAL A 15 0.81 -5.25 8.94
N MET A 16 0.13 -5.54 7.84
CA MET A 16 -1.29 -5.22 7.64
C MET A 16 -2.08 -6.49 7.38
N ALA A 17 -2.93 -6.86 8.34
CA ALA A 17 -3.80 -8.03 8.24
C ALA A 17 -5.27 -7.62 8.42
N LYS A 18 -6.19 -8.13 7.59
CA LYS A 18 -7.64 -7.92 7.74
C LYS A 18 -8.04 -6.43 7.70
N VAL A 19 -7.44 -5.68 6.78
CA VAL A 19 -7.63 -4.22 6.68
C VAL A 19 -8.54 -3.89 5.50
N VAL A 20 -9.44 -2.91 5.68
CA VAL A 20 -10.18 -2.29 4.58
C VAL A 20 -9.78 -0.83 4.45
N MET A 21 -9.17 -0.47 3.32
CA MET A 21 -8.80 0.91 3.00
C MET A 21 -9.69 1.47 1.91
N ALA A 22 -10.16 2.71 2.07
CA ALA A 22 -10.97 3.41 1.09
C ALA A 22 -10.46 4.84 0.91
N GLU A 23 -10.46 5.34 -0.33
CA GLU A 23 -10.19 6.75 -0.66
C GLU A 23 -8.83 7.26 -0.13
N VAL A 24 -7.77 6.45 -0.28
CA VAL A 24 -6.42 6.79 0.20
C VAL A 24 -5.56 7.36 -0.92
N VAL A 25 -4.79 8.40 -0.61
CA VAL A 25 -3.74 8.92 -1.49
C VAL A 25 -2.38 8.77 -0.81
N MET A 26 -1.47 8.03 -1.42
CA MET A 26 -0.07 7.88 -0.97
C MET A 26 0.90 8.39 -2.04
N ALA A 27 1.78 9.31 -1.66
CA ALA A 27 2.78 9.87 -2.56
C ALA A 27 4.19 9.83 -1.96
N GLY A 28 5.15 9.23 -2.66
CA GLY A 28 6.55 9.17 -2.24
C GLY A 28 6.78 8.32 -1.00
N ALA A 29 6.10 7.18 -0.89
CA ALA A 29 6.21 6.29 0.26
C ALA A 29 7.25 5.18 0.02
N VAL A 30 8.00 4.80 1.05
CA VAL A 30 8.88 3.62 1.04
C VAL A 30 8.52 2.72 2.21
N MET A 31 8.19 1.44 1.95
CA MET A 31 7.79 0.46 2.97
C MET A 31 8.59 -0.83 2.81
N THR A 32 9.65 -1.00 3.60
CA THR A 32 10.55 -2.17 3.50
C THR A 32 10.06 -3.31 4.38
N GLY A 33 10.08 -4.55 3.88
CA GLY A 33 9.71 -5.74 4.66
C GLY A 33 8.23 -5.77 5.03
N ALA A 34 7.36 -5.31 4.13
CA ALA A 34 5.93 -5.23 4.40
C ALA A 34 5.24 -6.60 4.25
N MET A 35 4.45 -7.00 5.25
CA MET A 35 3.56 -8.15 5.15
C MET A 35 2.11 -7.67 5.06
N VAL A 36 1.43 -8.01 3.96
CA VAL A 36 0.05 -7.61 3.69
C VAL A 36 -0.80 -8.85 3.44
N ALA A 37 -1.83 -9.06 4.26
CA ALA A 37 -2.70 -10.24 4.18
C ALA A 37 -4.18 -9.87 4.37
N GLU A 38 -5.06 -10.47 3.58
CA GLU A 38 -6.52 -10.29 3.72
C GLU A 38 -6.93 -8.81 3.70
N VAL A 39 -6.46 -8.05 2.70
CA VAL A 39 -6.69 -6.59 2.62
C VAL A 39 -7.62 -6.26 1.45
N VAL A 40 -8.61 -5.40 1.69
CA VAL A 40 -9.46 -4.84 0.64
C VAL A 40 -9.17 -3.36 0.48
N VAL A 41 -8.85 -2.94 -0.74
CA VAL A 41 -8.46 -1.56 -1.08
C VAL A 41 -9.43 -1.00 -2.12
N THR A 42 -10.06 0.13 -1.83
CA THR A 42 -11.00 0.79 -2.75
C THR A 42 -10.64 2.26 -2.97
N GLY A 43 -10.64 2.73 -4.22
CA GLY A 43 -10.44 4.14 -4.56
C GLY A 43 -9.09 4.71 -4.10
N VAL A 44 -8.00 3.97 -4.32
CA VAL A 44 -6.67 4.39 -3.84
C VAL A 44 -5.79 4.93 -4.96
N VAL A 45 -5.05 6.00 -4.67
CA VAL A 45 -4.04 6.58 -5.57
C VAL A 45 -2.66 6.43 -4.94
N MET A 46 -1.77 5.71 -5.59
CA MET A 46 -0.38 5.54 -5.18
C MET A 46 0.57 6.15 -6.21
N THR A 47 1.42 7.08 -5.79
CA THR A 47 2.41 7.74 -6.64
C THR A 47 3.80 7.60 -6.04
N LYS A 48 4.78 7.11 -6.80
CA LYS A 48 6.18 6.94 -6.34
C LYS A 48 6.27 6.15 -5.03
N VAL A 49 5.58 5.01 -4.96
CA VAL A 49 5.60 4.12 -3.78
C VAL A 49 6.56 2.97 -4.05
N VAL A 50 7.44 2.67 -3.10
CA VAL A 50 8.41 1.57 -3.22
C VAL A 50 8.23 0.63 -2.04
N VAL A 51 7.93 -0.63 -2.30
CA VAL A 51 7.70 -1.66 -1.27
C VAL A 51 8.64 -2.83 -1.52
N PRO A 52 9.90 -2.76 -1.06
CA PRO A 52 10.82 -3.87 -1.19
C PRO A 52 10.57 -4.95 -0.14
N ASP A 53 10.94 -6.17 -0.48
CA ASP A 53 10.87 -7.37 0.36
C ASP A 53 9.45 -7.60 0.92
N ALA A 54 8.45 -7.41 0.04
CA ALA A 54 7.05 -7.48 0.42
C ALA A 54 6.50 -8.90 0.32
N VAL A 55 5.75 -9.34 1.34
CA VAL A 55 4.91 -10.54 1.28
C VAL A 55 3.46 -10.12 1.18
N ILE A 56 2.79 -10.44 0.07
CA ILE A 56 1.41 -10.02 -0.21
C ILE A 56 0.54 -11.24 -0.47
N ALA A 57 -0.53 -11.40 0.31
CA ALA A 57 -1.51 -12.47 0.17
C ALA A 57 -2.94 -11.93 0.29
N ASP A 58 -3.87 -12.51 -0.47
CA ASP A 58 -5.31 -12.23 -0.37
C ASP A 58 -5.66 -10.72 -0.35
N VAL A 59 -5.15 -9.99 -1.35
CA VAL A 59 -5.43 -8.56 -1.51
C VAL A 59 -6.39 -8.31 -2.67
N GLU A 60 -7.50 -7.65 -2.38
CA GLU A 60 -8.47 -7.20 -3.38
C GLU A 60 -8.33 -5.68 -3.60
N MET A 61 -8.30 -5.25 -4.86
CA MET A 61 -8.12 -3.85 -5.23
C MET A 61 -9.18 -3.38 -6.24
N TYR A 62 -9.91 -2.31 -5.91
CA TYR A 62 -10.94 -1.73 -6.76
C TYR A 62 -10.70 -0.23 -6.96
N GLY A 63 -10.75 0.25 -8.21
CA GLY A 63 -10.58 1.68 -8.50
C GLY A 63 -9.22 2.23 -8.05
N VAL A 64 -8.14 1.46 -8.24
CA VAL A 64 -6.79 1.85 -7.83
C VAL A 64 -6.02 2.47 -9.00
N VAL A 65 -5.35 3.58 -8.74
CA VAL A 65 -4.45 4.26 -9.67
C VAL A 65 -3.03 4.18 -9.13
N MET A 66 -2.11 3.59 -9.88
CA MET A 66 -0.70 3.46 -9.51
C MET A 66 0.20 4.16 -10.54
N THR A 67 1.10 5.02 -10.08
CA THR A 67 2.08 5.70 -10.95
C THR A 67 3.47 5.64 -10.30
N GLY A 68 4.43 5.00 -10.97
CA GLY A 68 5.78 4.81 -10.44
C GLY A 68 5.79 4.00 -9.16
N VAL A 69 4.91 2.99 -9.05
CA VAL A 69 4.91 2.05 -7.93
C VAL A 69 5.84 0.89 -8.25
N VAL A 70 6.69 0.54 -7.30
CA VAL A 70 7.60 -0.60 -7.39
C VAL A 70 7.33 -1.49 -6.19
N VAL A 71 6.98 -2.74 -6.45
CA VAL A 71 6.85 -3.78 -5.43
C VAL A 71 7.82 -4.88 -5.81
N THR A 72 8.71 -5.23 -4.89
CA THR A 72 9.57 -6.41 -5.05
C THR A 72 9.22 -7.36 -3.92
N ALA A 73 8.85 -8.58 -4.31
CA ALA A 73 8.63 -9.69 -3.41
C ALA A 73 9.82 -10.64 -3.54
N ASP A 74 10.25 -11.22 -2.43
CA ASP A 74 11.13 -12.39 -2.42
C ASP A 74 10.32 -13.67 -2.71
#